data_AF-A0A354DKS7-F1
#
_entry.id   AF-A0A354DKS7-F1
#
_cell.length_a   1.000
_cell.length_b   1.000
_cell.length_c   1.000
_cell.angle_alpha   90.00
_cell.angle_beta   90.00
_cell.angle_gamma   90.00
#
_symmetry.space_group_name_H-M   'P 1'
#
loop_
_entity.id
_entity.type
_entity.pdbx_description
1 polymer ?
#
loop_
_entity_poly.entity_id
_entity_poly.type
_entity_poly.pdbx_seq_one_letter_code
_entity_poly.pdbx_strand_id
1 'polypeptide(L)' 'MRIRLKANDLMQKEGSHYIWDLYRQLLNRLPQKEELIHSQIQLSQGISKIAQIQAILTSPQAAYLYQT' A
#
# COMPACT_ATOMS: atom_id res chain seq x y z
N MET A 1 14.69 -5.46 -10.00
CA MET A 1 13.48 -5.25 -10.85
C MET A 1 12.26 -6.03 -10.33
N ARG A 2 11.85 -5.87 -9.06
CA ARG A 2 10.66 -6.55 -8.49
C ARG A 2 9.55 -5.58 -8.02
N ILE A 3 9.91 -4.38 -7.58
CA ILE A 3 8.96 -3.36 -7.10
C ILE A 3 8.06 -2.81 -8.22
N ARG A 4 8.59 -2.60 -9.43
CA ARG A 4 7.81 -2.13 -10.59
C ARG A 4 6.66 -3.08 -10.99
N LEU A 5 6.88 -4.39 -10.90
CA LEU A 5 5.86 -5.40 -11.21
C LEU A 5 4.76 -5.42 -10.14
N LYS A 6 5.14 -5.33 -8.87
CA LYS A 6 4.21 -5.22 -7.74
C LYS A 6 3.33 -3.96 -7.83
N ALA A 7 3.92 -2.82 -8.19
CA ALA A 7 3.16 -1.58 -8.36
C ALA A 7 2.11 -1.67 -9.47
N ASN A 8 2.42 -2.33 -10.59
CA ASN A 8 1.47 -2.48 -11.70
C ASN A 8 0.30 -3.41 -11.33
N ASP A 9 0.56 -4.49 -10.59
CA ASP A 9 -0.48 -5.38 -10.05
C ASP A 9 -1.42 -4.64 -9.08
N LEU A 10 -0.86 -3.80 -8.19
CA LEU A 10 -1.65 -2.99 -7.26
C LEU A 10 -2.56 -1.98 -7.98
N MET A 11 -2.09 -1.39 -9.07
CA MET A 11 -2.88 -0.40 -9.83
C MET A 11 -4.14 -1.01 -10.45
N GLN A 12 -4.16 -2.31 -10.76
CA GLN A 12 -5.31 -3.01 -11.33
C GLN A 12 -6.35 -3.44 -10.29
N LYS A 13 -6.02 -3.38 -8.99
CA LYS A 13 -6.91 -3.83 -7.92
C LYS A 13 -7.77 -2.68 -7.41
N GLU A 14 -9.02 -2.98 -7.07
CA GLU A 14 -9.98 -1.97 -6.60
C GLU A 14 -10.41 -2.23 -5.15
N GLY A 15 -10.87 -1.16 -4.50
CA GLY A 15 -11.44 -1.20 -3.16
C GLY A 15 -10.53 -1.84 -2.12
N SER A 16 -11.10 -2.73 -1.30
CA SER A 16 -10.40 -3.41 -0.21
C SER A 16 -9.29 -4.34 -0.70
N HIS A 17 -9.45 -5.05 -1.82
CA HIS A 17 -8.40 -5.96 -2.33
C HIS A 17 -7.07 -5.25 -2.60
N TYR A 18 -7.12 -4.03 -3.14
CA TYR A 18 -5.94 -3.21 -3.33
C TYR A 18 -5.23 -2.89 -2.01
N ILE A 19 -5.98 -2.50 -0.97
CA ILE A 19 -5.41 -2.16 0.34
C ILE A 19 -4.76 -3.40 0.97
N TRP A 20 -5.42 -4.55 0.90
CA TRP A 20 -4.87 -5.81 1.41
C TRP A 20 -3.54 -6.16 0.73
N ASP A 21 -3.49 -6.07 -0.59
CA ASP A 21 -2.26 -6.37 -1.33
C ASP A 21 -1.19 -5.29 -1.18
N LEU A 22 -1.55 -4.02 -0.97
CA LEU A 22 -0.61 -2.94 -0.71
C LEU A 22 0.26 -3.26 0.50
N TYR A 23 -0.38 -3.59 1.63
CA TYR A 23 0.33 -3.94 2.87
C TYR A 23 1.06 -5.27 2.74
N ARG A 24 0.41 -6.28 2.13
CA ARG A 24 1.02 -7.61 1.96
C ARG A 24 2.27 -7.54 1.10
N GLN A 25 2.24 -6.82 -0.01
CA GLN A 25 3.33 -6.80 -0.98
C GLN A 25 4.46 -5.84 -0.60
N LEU A 26 4.15 -4.72 0.06
CA LEU A 26 5.14 -3.69 0.41
C LEU A 26 5.67 -3.82 1.84
N LEU A 27 4.86 -4.31 2.78
CA LEU A 27 5.22 -4.42 4.20
C LEU A 27 5.30 -5.87 4.70
N ASN A 28 5.09 -6.87 3.84
CA ASN A 28 5.08 -8.29 4.19
C ASN A 28 4.11 -8.65 5.35
N ARG A 29 3.01 -7.89 5.50
CA ARG A 29 1.99 -8.14 6.53
C ARG A 29 0.60 -7.72 6.05
N LEU A 30 -0.43 -8.10 6.79
CA LEU A 30 -1.79 -7.65 6.55
C LEU A 30 -2.04 -6.27 7.19
N PRO A 31 -2.96 -5.46 6.64
CA PRO A 31 -3.38 -4.22 7.28
C PRO A 31 -4.16 -4.53 8.57
N GLN A 32 -3.98 -3.71 9.59
CA GLN A 32 -4.88 -3.68 10.74
C GLN A 32 -6.21 -3.02 10.37
N LYS A 33 -7.23 -3.18 11.22
CA LYS A 33 -8.58 -2.69 10.93
C LYS A 33 -8.60 -1.17 10.72
N GLU A 34 -7.87 -0.44 11.55
CA GLU A 34 -7.75 1.02 11.51
C GLU A 34 -7.06 1.47 10.23
N GLU A 35 -6.00 0.76 9.81
CA GLU A 35 -5.24 1.04 8.59
C GLU A 35 -6.09 0.80 7.33
N LEU A 36 -6.92 -0.25 7.36
CA LEU A 36 -7.84 -0.55 6.28
C LEU A 36 -8.90 0.53 6.13
N ILE A 37 -9.53 0.93 7.24
CA ILE A 37 -10.54 2.01 7.26
C ILE A 37 -9.91 3.31 6.77
N HIS A 38 -8.75 3.68 7.30
CA HIS A 38 -8.05 4.90 6.91
C HIS A 38 -7.72 4.93 5.42
N SER A 39 -7.14 3.84 4.90
CA SER A 39 -6.77 3.73 3.48
C SER A 39 -8.01 3.78 2.57
N GLN A 40 -9.14 3.23 3.01
CA GLN A 40 -10.40 3.27 2.28
C GLN A 40 -11.02 4.67 2.26
N ILE A 41 -10.94 5.41 3.38
CA ILE A 41 -11.35 6.81 3.44
C ILE A 41 -10.51 7.65 2.47
N GLN A 42 -9.19 7.49 2.47
CA GLN A 42 -8.31 8.21 1.55
C GLN A 42 -8.67 7.96 0.08
N LEU A 43 -8.96 6.71 -0.31
CA LEU A 43 -9.43 6.40 -1.67
C LEU A 43 -10.75 7.09 -1.98
N SER A 44 -11.70 7.09 -1.04
CA SER A 44 -13.00 7.77 -1.21
C SER A 44 -12.87 9.30 -1.34
N GLN A 45 -11.80 9.88 -0.79
CA GLN A 45 -11.46 11.29 -0.91
C GLN A 45 -10.69 11.64 -2.19
N GLY A 46 -10.44 10.66 -3.07
CA GLY A 46 -9.71 10.86 -4.33
C GLY A 46 -8.19 10.89 -4.18
N ILE A 47 -7.64 10.47 -3.04
CA ILE A 47 -6.19 10.25 -2.90
C ILE A 47 -5.79 9.15 -3.87
N SER A 48 -4.82 9.43 -4.74
CA SER A 48 -4.36 8.46 -5.74
C SER A 48 -3.67 7.26 -5.08
N LYS A 49 -3.80 6.08 -5.70
CA LYS A 49 -3.07 4.86 -5.30
C LYS A 49 -1.55 5.09 -5.28
N ILE A 50 -1.03 5.90 -6.21
CA ILE A 50 0.39 6.28 -6.27
C ILE A 50 0.79 7.03 -4.99
N ALA A 51 -0.01 8.00 -4.54
CA ALA A 51 0.27 8.75 -3.32
C ALA A 51 0.26 7.84 -2.08
N GLN A 52 -0.67 6.88 -2.00
CA GLN A 52 -0.68 5.90 -0.92
C GLN A 52 0.51 4.95 -0.94
N ILE A 53 0.91 4.46 -2.13
CA ILE A 53 2.11 3.64 -2.30
C ILE A 53 3.34 4.42 -1.82
N GLN A 54 3.47 5.69 -2.21
CA GLN A 54 4.57 6.55 -1.75
C GLN A 54 4.55 6.72 -0.24
N ALA A 55 3.39 7.01 0.36
CA ALA A 55 3.25 7.16 1.81
C ALA A 55 3.69 5.89 2.57
N ILE A 56 3.29 4.70 2.09
CA ILE A 56 3.71 3.42 2.67
C ILE A 56 5.22 3.23 2.52
N LEU A 57 5.79 3.50 1.35
CA LEU A 57 7.24 3.35 1.11
C LEU A 57 8.09 4.31 1.96
N THR A 58 7.55 5.47 2.32
CA THR A 58 8.20 6.44 3.22
C THR A 58 7.94 6.17 4.71
N SER A 59 7.11 5.18 5.04
CA SER A 59 6.81 4.86 6.44
C SER A 59 8.02 4.27 7.16
N PRO A 60 8.13 4.44 8.50
CA PRO A 60 9.19 3.82 9.29
C PRO A 60 9.25 2.29 9.11
N GLN A 61 8.10 1.63 8.93
CA GLN A 61 8.05 0.19 8.71
C GLN A 61 8.68 -0.20 7.37
N ALA A 62 8.40 0.53 6.29
CA ALA A 62 9.05 0.28 5.01
C ALA A 62 10.54 0.60 5.07
N ALA A 63 10.93 1.69 5.73
CA ALA A 63 12.34 2.03 5.92
C ALA A 63 13.11 0.90 6.60
N TYR A 64 12.54 0.26 7.63
CA TYR A 64 13.15 -0.90 8.28
C TYR A 64 13.30 -2.11 7.34
N LEU A 65 12.28 -2.38 6.50
CA LEU A 65 12.28 -3.53 5.60
C LEU A 65 13.22 -3.39 4.39
N TYR A 66 13.48 -2.17 3.92
CA TYR A 66 14.28 -1.90 2.72
C TYR A 66 15.68 -1.35 3.01
N GLN A 67 16.11 -1.29 4.27
CA GLN A 67 17.45 -0.86 4.68
C GLN A 67 18.55 -1.94 4.50
N THR A 68 18.30 -3.02 3.75
CA THR A 68 19.29 -4.11 3.50
C THR A 68 19.90 -4.01 2.11
#